data_AF-A0A937SI52-F1
#
_entry.id   AF-A0A937SI52-F1
#
_cell.length_a   1.000
_cell.length_b   1.000
_cell.length_c   1.000
_cell.angle_alpha   90.00
_cell.angle_beta   90.00
_cell.angle_gamma   90.00
#
_symmetry.space_group_name_H-M   'P 1'
#
loop_
_entity.id
_entity.type
_entity.pdbx_description
1 polymer ?
#
loop_
_entity_poly.entity_id
_entity_poly.type
_entity_poly.pdbx_seq_one_letter_code
_entity_poly.pdbx_strand_id
1 'polypeptide(L)'
;MTPRRSSPLPRAIFSGESEGAFGHLPETVIANFRRPHSENARLWNTFNPRPGRPLMLRPLLSAPPLWGTAMPEAPDDRLESYFWGYHPGGSRLDGLARALDEVVGGGPQTEIDLILRGAGHLVVVEAKNLSTLGRCGRYQRRACPEVHRSADRWLEGCRYWDVEAARFEAHMDFGARPGPGTPRPPCAVHYQLARTLLIGLALSASLGLHLHLWLLLPRERWPLLERTWLDFAGRVRDPDLWRRLRVLAWDDLTAP
;
A
#
# COMPACT_ATOMS: atom_id res chain seq x y z
N MET A 1 -33.89 12.53 -34.41
CA MET A 1 -32.81 12.10 -33.49
C MET A 1 -32.47 13.26 -32.56
N THR A 2 -33.00 13.24 -31.35
CA THR A 2 -32.74 14.26 -30.32
C THR A 2 -31.37 13.99 -29.72
N PRO A 3 -30.46 14.98 -29.59
CA PRO A 3 -29.17 14.74 -28.96
C PRO A 3 -29.41 14.42 -27.48
N ARG A 4 -28.91 13.27 -27.03
CA ARG A 4 -28.85 12.91 -25.62
C ARG A 4 -28.07 14.00 -24.90
N ARG A 5 -28.77 14.82 -24.10
CA ARG A 5 -28.15 15.68 -23.09
C ARG A 5 -27.28 14.78 -22.21
N SER A 6 -25.96 14.96 -22.27
CA SER A 6 -25.05 14.42 -21.28
C SER A 6 -25.43 15.06 -19.94
N SER A 7 -26.01 14.27 -19.04
CA SER A 7 -26.18 14.69 -17.66
C SER A 7 -24.79 15.08 -17.13
N PRO A 8 -24.63 16.26 -16.49
CA PRO A 8 -23.36 16.61 -15.88
C PRO A 8 -23.01 15.53 -14.86
N LEU A 9 -21.78 15.01 -14.93
CA LEU A 9 -21.24 14.11 -13.91
C LEU A 9 -21.45 14.79 -12.53
N PRO A 10 -21.93 14.07 -11.50
CA PRO A 10 -22.10 14.66 -10.19
C PRO A 10 -20.78 15.29 -9.75
N ARG A 11 -20.78 16.60 -9.47
CA ARG A 11 -19.64 17.38 -8.93
C ARG A 11 -19.14 16.88 -7.55
N ALA A 12 -19.56 15.70 -7.10
CA ALA A 12 -19.60 15.33 -5.69
C ALA A 12 -18.82 14.05 -5.30
N ILE A 13 -17.92 13.56 -6.15
CA ILE A 13 -17.00 12.46 -5.74
C ILE A 13 -15.70 13.04 -5.13
N PHE A 14 -15.45 14.33 -5.30
CA PHE A 14 -14.15 14.95 -5.04
C PHE A 14 -14.27 16.15 -4.10
N SER A 15 -14.27 15.90 -2.78
CA SER A 15 -14.05 16.95 -1.79
C SER A 15 -12.55 17.23 -1.68
N GLY A 16 -12.13 18.50 -1.77
CA GLY A 16 -10.74 18.88 -1.56
C GLY A 16 -9.82 18.91 -2.79
N GLU A 17 -10.35 19.02 -4.03
CA GLU A 17 -9.53 19.18 -5.27
C GLU A 17 -8.46 20.29 -5.17
N SER A 18 -8.73 21.30 -4.34
CA SER A 18 -7.86 22.44 -4.09
C SER A 18 -6.77 22.18 -3.03
N GLU A 19 -6.71 20.98 -2.44
CA GLU A 19 -5.73 20.63 -1.41
C GLU A 19 -4.34 20.40 -2.02
N GLY A 20 -3.30 20.72 -1.24
CA GLY A 20 -1.91 20.77 -1.72
C GLY A 20 -1.39 19.44 -2.27
N ALA A 21 -1.87 18.31 -1.75
CA ALA A 21 -1.50 16.98 -2.25
C ALA A 21 -1.77 16.82 -3.76
N PHE A 22 -2.88 17.37 -4.27
CA PHE A 22 -3.26 17.26 -5.67
C PHE A 22 -2.32 18.00 -6.63
N GLY A 23 -1.60 19.02 -6.15
CA GLY A 23 -0.58 19.72 -6.92
C GLY A 23 0.63 18.85 -7.29
N HIS A 24 0.77 17.68 -6.69
CA HIS A 24 1.89 16.76 -6.90
C HIS A 24 1.51 15.49 -7.66
N LEU A 25 0.21 15.24 -7.89
CA LEU A 25 -0.25 14.01 -8.51
C LEU A 25 -0.18 14.08 -10.04
N PRO A 26 0.21 12.98 -10.72
CA PRO A 26 0.11 12.90 -12.17
C PRO A 26 -1.34 13.08 -12.65
N GLU A 27 -1.53 13.69 -13.83
CA GLU A 27 -2.87 13.90 -14.41
C GLU A 27 -3.66 12.59 -14.56
N THR A 28 -2.97 11.47 -14.80
CA THR A 28 -3.59 10.14 -14.87
C THR A 28 -4.20 9.68 -13.55
N VAL A 29 -3.59 10.07 -12.43
CA VAL A 29 -4.10 9.82 -11.06
C VAL A 29 -5.29 10.72 -10.80
N ILE A 30 -5.21 12.02 -11.13
CA ILE A 30 -6.32 12.98 -11.02
C ILE A 30 -7.53 12.52 -11.85
N ALA A 31 -7.31 12.05 -13.08
CA ALA A 31 -8.37 11.51 -13.92
C ALA A 31 -9.01 10.24 -13.32
N ASN A 32 -8.29 9.47 -12.51
CA ASN A 32 -8.86 8.31 -11.81
C ASN A 32 -9.92 8.74 -10.80
N PHE A 33 -9.67 9.80 -10.02
CA PHE A 33 -10.60 10.31 -9.00
C PHE A 33 -11.99 10.65 -9.53
N ARG A 34 -12.07 11.07 -10.80
CA ARG A 34 -13.33 11.47 -11.44
C ARG A 34 -14.22 10.29 -11.84
N ARG A 35 -13.77 9.04 -11.63
CA ARG A 35 -14.51 7.83 -12.00
C ARG A 35 -15.47 7.37 -10.88
N PRO A 36 -16.68 6.88 -11.21
CA PRO A 36 -17.70 6.45 -10.23
C PRO A 36 -17.30 5.37 -9.22
N HIS A 37 -16.17 4.69 -9.42
CA HIS A 37 -15.64 3.65 -8.53
C HIS A 37 -14.14 3.82 -8.28
N SER A 38 -13.68 5.07 -8.24
CA SER A 38 -12.28 5.38 -7.97
C SER A 38 -11.86 4.89 -6.59
N GLU A 39 -10.86 4.02 -6.56
CA GLU A 39 -10.15 3.58 -5.35
C GLU A 39 -9.54 4.78 -4.63
N ASN A 40 -8.89 5.67 -5.38
CA ASN A 40 -8.26 6.88 -4.85
C ASN A 40 -9.28 7.84 -4.23
N ALA A 41 -10.43 8.05 -4.87
CA ALA A 41 -11.47 8.91 -4.31
C ALA A 41 -12.08 8.31 -3.04
N ARG A 42 -12.31 6.99 -3.03
CA ARG A 42 -12.78 6.30 -1.82
C ARG A 42 -11.76 6.48 -0.69
N LEU A 43 -10.47 6.25 -0.97
CA LEU A 43 -9.38 6.35 0.01
C LEU A 43 -9.31 7.73 0.62
N TRP A 44 -9.31 8.74 -0.24
CA TRP A 44 -9.30 10.15 0.15
C TRP A 44 -10.50 10.50 1.02
N ASN A 45 -11.72 10.16 0.59
CA ASN A 45 -12.93 10.52 1.33
C ASN A 45 -13.05 9.80 2.68
N THR A 46 -12.44 8.62 2.83
CA THR A 46 -12.41 7.87 4.10
C THR A 46 -11.35 8.41 5.07
N PHE A 47 -10.17 8.79 4.57
CA PHE A 47 -9.01 9.09 5.41
C PHE A 47 -8.54 10.54 5.38
N ASN A 48 -9.20 11.44 4.63
CA ASN A 48 -8.89 12.86 4.72
C ASN A 48 -9.66 13.46 5.91
N PRO A 49 -8.98 13.83 7.01
CA PRO A 49 -9.65 14.29 8.21
C PRO A 49 -10.45 15.56 7.96
N ARG A 50 -11.69 15.60 8.49
CA ARG A 50 -12.52 16.81 8.46
C ARG A 50 -12.16 17.72 9.64
N PRO A 51 -12.33 19.05 9.51
CA PRO A 51 -12.17 19.96 10.64
C PRO A 51 -12.99 19.50 11.86
N GLY A 52 -12.33 19.41 13.03
CA GLY A 52 -12.95 18.96 14.28
C GLY A 52 -13.10 17.44 14.44
N ARG A 53 -12.65 16.62 13.48
CA ARG A 53 -12.69 15.15 13.54
C ARG A 53 -11.34 14.56 13.16
N PRO A 54 -10.37 14.53 14.10
CA PRO A 54 -9.08 13.92 13.84
C PRO A 54 -9.23 12.41 13.63
N LEU A 55 -8.38 11.85 12.78
CA LEU A 55 -8.24 10.39 12.69
C LEU A 55 -7.50 9.89 13.92
N MET A 56 -8.05 8.84 14.53
CA MET A 56 -7.53 8.23 15.73
C MET A 56 -7.26 6.75 15.46
N LEU A 57 -6.14 6.24 15.96
CA LEU A 57 -5.71 4.87 15.71
C LEU A 57 -6.61 3.85 16.40
N ARG A 58 -7.00 4.07 17.65
CA ARG A 58 -7.75 3.06 18.42
C ARG A 58 -9.11 2.74 17.80
N PRO A 59 -9.94 3.70 17.34
CA PRO A 59 -11.16 3.39 16.61
C PRO A 59 -10.93 2.50 15.37
N LEU A 60 -9.86 2.77 14.61
CA LEU A 60 -9.50 1.94 13.44
C LEU A 60 -9.03 0.54 13.86
N LEU A 61 -8.29 0.42 14.96
CA LEU A 61 -7.85 -0.87 15.51
C LEU A 61 -8.99 -1.67 16.17
N SER A 62 -10.08 -1.01 16.56
CA SER A 62 -11.29 -1.64 17.09
C SER A 62 -12.26 -2.13 16.01
N ALA A 63 -12.14 -1.64 14.77
CA ALA A 63 -12.99 -2.07 13.67
C ALA A 63 -12.85 -3.58 13.46
N PRO A 64 -13.97 -4.32 13.23
CA PRO A 64 -13.94 -5.76 13.06
C PRO A 64 -13.16 -6.12 11.79
N PRO A 65 -11.99 -6.77 11.90
CA PRO A 65 -11.21 -7.08 10.72
C PRO A 65 -11.83 -8.23 9.93
N LEU A 66 -11.64 -8.23 8.62
CA LEU A 66 -11.85 -9.40 7.77
C LEU A 66 -10.83 -10.50 8.10
N TRP A 67 -9.62 -10.09 8.48
CA TRP A 67 -8.57 -10.97 8.97
C TRP A 67 -7.59 -10.19 9.88
N GLY A 68 -7.09 -10.86 10.92
CA GLY A 68 -6.24 -10.30 11.95
C GLY A 68 -6.99 -10.16 13.28
N THR A 69 -6.36 -9.57 14.28
CA THR A 69 -6.94 -9.44 15.63
C THR A 69 -7.34 -7.99 15.87
N ALA A 70 -8.58 -7.74 16.28
CA ALA A 70 -8.99 -6.43 16.78
C ALA A 70 -8.21 -6.09 18.05
N MET A 71 -7.84 -4.82 18.24
CA MET A 71 -7.02 -4.38 19.38
C MET A 71 -7.67 -3.16 20.05
N PRO A 72 -8.82 -3.36 20.72
CA PRO A 72 -9.56 -2.25 21.35
C PRO A 72 -8.81 -1.60 22.52
N GLU A 73 -7.86 -2.32 23.10
CA GLU A 73 -7.02 -1.87 24.22
C GLU A 73 -5.71 -1.20 23.78
N ALA A 74 -5.47 -1.06 22.47
CA ALA A 74 -4.27 -0.41 21.98
C ALA A 74 -4.22 1.08 22.41
N PRO A 75 -3.02 1.62 22.68
CA PRO A 75 -2.83 3.05 22.86
C PRO A 75 -3.45 3.83 21.70
N ASP A 76 -4.18 4.89 22.03
CA ASP A 76 -4.75 5.77 21.01
C ASP A 76 -3.66 6.72 20.51
N ASP A 77 -3.67 6.98 19.22
CA ASP A 77 -2.69 7.83 18.55
C ASP A 77 -3.41 8.69 17.52
N ARG A 78 -3.09 9.97 17.47
CA ARG A 78 -3.67 10.87 16.48
C ARG A 78 -2.91 10.69 15.18
N LEU A 79 -3.63 10.36 14.13
CA LEU A 79 -3.06 10.03 12.83
C LEU A 79 -3.13 11.21 11.86
N GLU A 80 -2.00 11.50 11.23
CA GLU A 80 -1.89 12.33 10.03
C GLU A 80 -1.91 11.43 8.79
N SER A 81 -2.71 11.81 7.79
CA SER A 81 -2.80 11.07 6.54
C SER A 81 -1.83 11.62 5.51
N TYR A 82 -1.11 10.72 4.84
CA TYR A 82 -0.26 11.01 3.70
C TYR A 82 -0.70 10.12 2.53
N PHE A 83 -1.29 10.74 1.51
CA PHE A 83 -1.76 10.07 0.30
C PHE A 83 -0.66 10.12 -0.73
N TRP A 84 -0.22 8.95 -1.21
CA TRP A 84 0.93 8.87 -2.14
C TRP A 84 2.20 9.54 -1.59
N GLY A 85 2.32 9.62 -0.26
CA GLY A 85 3.43 10.28 0.43
C GLY A 85 3.27 11.78 0.66
N TYR A 86 2.15 12.38 0.29
CA TYR A 86 1.87 13.81 0.51
C TYR A 86 0.75 14.01 1.53
N HIS A 87 0.99 14.89 2.48
CA HIS A 87 -0.04 15.41 3.37
C HIS A 87 -1.08 16.20 2.56
N PRO A 88 -2.38 16.21 2.94
CA PRO A 88 -3.39 17.13 2.42
C PRO A 88 -2.90 18.57 2.19
N GLY A 89 -2.08 19.10 3.10
CA GLY A 89 -1.48 20.43 2.99
C GLY A 89 -0.34 20.59 1.95
N GLY A 90 0.05 19.53 1.24
CA GLY A 90 1.07 19.53 0.19
C GLY A 90 2.50 19.18 0.64
N SER A 91 2.77 19.09 1.95
CA SER A 91 4.07 18.65 2.45
C SER A 91 4.29 17.15 2.18
N ARG A 92 5.53 16.78 1.84
CA ARG A 92 5.92 15.37 1.69
C ARG A 92 6.22 14.76 3.06
N LEU A 93 5.93 13.47 3.24
CA LEU A 93 6.32 12.74 4.45
C LEU A 93 7.84 12.66 4.58
N ASP A 94 8.35 13.14 5.72
CA ASP A 94 9.77 13.08 6.05
C ASP A 94 10.28 11.63 6.04
N GLY A 95 11.50 11.44 5.51
CA GLY A 95 12.14 10.12 5.42
C GLY A 95 11.61 9.22 4.29
N LEU A 96 10.41 9.46 3.75
CA LEU A 96 9.82 8.59 2.72
C LEU A 96 10.67 8.53 1.44
N ALA A 97 11.22 9.66 0.98
CA ALA A 97 12.07 9.68 -0.21
C ALA A 97 13.31 8.78 -0.05
N ARG A 98 13.91 8.79 1.15
CA ARG A 98 15.06 7.95 1.50
C ARG A 98 14.66 6.47 1.58
N ALA A 99 13.57 6.15 2.27
CA ALA A 99 13.06 4.77 2.36
C ALA A 99 12.74 4.20 0.96
N LEU A 100 12.16 5.02 0.07
CA LEU A 100 11.92 4.63 -1.32
C LEU A 100 13.22 4.38 -2.08
N ASP A 101 14.22 5.24 -1.94
CA ASP A 101 15.52 5.04 -2.59
C ASP A 101 16.24 3.78 -2.08
N GLU A 102 16.24 3.55 -0.77
CA GLU A 102 16.84 2.38 -0.14
C GLU A 102 16.18 1.06 -0.59
N VAL A 103 14.84 1.02 -0.70
CA VAL A 103 14.13 -0.22 -1.04
C VAL A 103 13.95 -0.39 -2.55
N VAL A 104 13.59 0.67 -3.26
CA VAL A 104 13.21 0.63 -4.69
C VAL A 104 14.39 0.95 -5.60
N GLY A 105 15.26 1.87 -5.18
CA GLY A 105 16.31 2.46 -6.01
C GLY A 105 15.79 3.47 -7.04
N GLY A 106 16.67 3.85 -7.97
CA GLY A 106 16.35 4.77 -9.07
C GLY A 106 15.31 4.19 -10.03
N GLY A 107 14.20 4.90 -10.22
CA GLY A 107 13.10 4.49 -11.10
C GLY A 107 11.81 5.26 -10.80
N PRO A 108 10.69 4.94 -11.50
CA PRO A 108 9.40 5.52 -11.15
C PRO A 108 9.08 5.16 -9.70
N GLN A 109 9.04 6.17 -8.83
CA GLN A 109 8.70 5.99 -7.43
C GLN A 109 7.28 5.42 -7.39
N THR A 110 7.14 4.22 -6.83
CA THR A 110 5.82 3.66 -6.60
C THR A 110 5.33 4.21 -5.29
N GLU A 111 4.14 4.75 -5.35
CA GLU A 111 3.52 5.42 -4.23
C GLU A 111 2.76 4.38 -3.42
N ILE A 112 3.01 4.34 -2.12
CA ILE A 112 2.10 3.68 -1.18
C ILE A 112 0.80 4.47 -1.22
N ASP A 113 -0.34 3.79 -1.35
CA ASP A 113 -1.65 4.43 -1.52
C ASP A 113 -1.95 5.40 -0.36
N LEU A 114 -1.73 4.95 0.88
CA LEU A 114 -1.92 5.73 2.09
C LEU A 114 -0.93 5.34 3.19
N ILE A 115 -0.38 6.35 3.85
CA ILE A 115 0.38 6.21 5.09
C ILE A 115 -0.33 7.02 6.17
N LEU A 116 -0.60 6.40 7.31
CA LEU A 116 -1.10 7.07 8.50
C LEU A 116 0.03 7.14 9.52
N ARG A 117 0.43 8.36 9.89
CA ARG A 117 1.52 8.60 10.84
C ARG A 117 0.94 9.12 12.15
N GLY A 118 1.24 8.44 13.24
CA GLY A 118 1.03 8.94 14.60
C GLY A 118 2.35 9.20 15.33
N ALA A 119 2.26 9.48 16.62
CA ALA A 119 3.40 9.70 17.50
C ALA A 119 4.18 8.42 17.81
N GLY A 120 3.50 7.27 17.89
CA GLY A 120 4.12 5.97 18.18
C GLY A 120 3.92 4.92 17.07
N HIS A 121 3.06 5.20 16.10
CA HIS A 121 2.65 4.23 15.09
C HIS A 121 2.77 4.73 13.67
N LEU A 122 3.11 3.82 12.76
CA LEU A 122 3.07 4.03 11.33
C LEU A 122 2.17 2.95 10.72
N VAL A 123 1.08 3.34 10.08
CA VAL A 123 0.22 2.42 9.33
C VAL A 123 0.47 2.63 7.85
N VAL A 124 0.92 1.58 7.18
CA VAL A 124 1.06 1.56 5.73
C VAL A 124 -0.11 0.78 5.15
N VAL A 125 -0.81 1.39 4.20
CA VAL A 125 -2.06 0.86 3.67
C VAL A 125 -1.91 0.55 2.19
N GLU A 126 -2.27 -0.68 1.83
CA GLU A 126 -2.52 -1.09 0.46
C GLU A 126 -4.04 -1.14 0.23
N ALA A 127 -4.55 -0.35 -0.70
CA ALA A 127 -5.98 -0.20 -0.95
C ALA A 127 -6.37 -0.94 -2.23
N LYS A 128 -7.41 -1.78 -2.21
CA LYS A 128 -7.89 -2.52 -3.38
C LYS A 128 -9.41 -2.46 -3.48
N ASN A 129 -9.93 -1.76 -4.48
CA ASN A 129 -11.37 -1.69 -4.76
C ASN A 129 -11.78 -2.80 -5.75
N LEU A 130 -11.38 -2.65 -7.03
CA LEU A 130 -11.71 -3.60 -8.10
C LEU A 130 -10.50 -4.41 -8.58
N SER A 131 -9.29 -3.97 -8.23
CA SER A 131 -8.04 -4.56 -8.69
C SER A 131 -7.62 -5.75 -7.82
N THR A 132 -6.51 -6.41 -8.20
CA THR A 132 -5.85 -7.45 -7.42
C THR A 132 -4.48 -6.95 -6.97
N LEU A 133 -3.86 -7.64 -6.03
CA LEU A 133 -2.49 -7.34 -5.60
C LEU A 133 -1.50 -7.48 -6.77
N GLY A 134 -0.66 -6.46 -6.91
CA GLY A 134 0.36 -6.31 -7.93
C GLY A 134 1.40 -7.42 -7.83
N ARG A 135 1.64 -8.06 -8.98
CA ARG A 135 2.67 -9.08 -9.16
C ARG A 135 3.96 -8.45 -9.65
N CYS A 136 5.05 -9.21 -9.61
CA CYS A 136 6.32 -8.72 -10.15
C CYS A 136 6.22 -8.54 -11.67
N GLY A 137 6.23 -7.28 -12.13
CA GLY A 137 6.13 -6.95 -13.56
C GLY A 137 7.28 -7.54 -14.39
N ARG A 138 8.50 -7.59 -13.84
CA ARG A 138 9.65 -8.24 -14.50
C ARG A 138 9.38 -9.73 -14.74
N TYR A 139 8.85 -10.45 -13.75
CA TYR A 139 8.47 -11.85 -13.93
C TYR A 139 7.36 -12.01 -14.97
N GLN A 140 6.30 -11.20 -14.89
CA GLN A 140 5.18 -11.27 -15.85
C GLN A 140 5.61 -11.04 -17.30
N ARG A 141 6.59 -10.16 -17.53
CA ARG A 141 7.13 -9.84 -18.85
C ARG A 141 8.28 -10.77 -19.28
N ARG A 142 8.52 -11.88 -18.56
CA ARG A 142 9.63 -12.81 -18.79
C ARG A 142 11.01 -12.13 -18.81
N ALA A 143 11.17 -11.09 -17.99
CA ALA A 143 12.36 -10.26 -17.85
C ALA A 143 12.93 -10.29 -16.42
N CYS A 144 12.54 -11.27 -15.60
CA CYS A 144 13.15 -11.48 -14.28
C CYS A 144 14.58 -12.01 -14.45
N PRO A 145 15.62 -11.31 -13.97
CA PRO A 145 17.01 -11.72 -14.17
C PRO A 145 17.34 -13.05 -13.47
N GLU A 146 16.62 -13.38 -12.40
CA GLU A 146 16.85 -14.60 -11.62
C GLU A 146 16.34 -15.87 -12.32
N VAL A 147 15.26 -15.76 -13.09
CA VAL A 147 14.54 -16.92 -13.65
C VAL A 147 14.69 -17.01 -15.16
N HIS A 148 14.68 -15.86 -15.85
CA HIS A 148 14.65 -15.82 -17.31
C HIS A 148 16.06 -15.47 -17.83
N ARG A 149 16.80 -16.50 -18.29
CA ARG A 149 18.18 -16.39 -18.81
C ARG A 149 18.33 -15.48 -20.03
N SER A 150 17.25 -15.15 -20.74
CA SER A 150 17.27 -14.31 -21.94
C SER A 150 17.37 -12.82 -21.67
N ALA A 151 17.72 -12.41 -20.44
CA ALA A 151 17.93 -11.02 -20.10
C ALA A 151 19.33 -10.55 -20.55
N ASP A 152 19.63 -10.66 -21.84
CA ASP A 152 20.86 -10.13 -22.47
C ASP A 152 21.02 -8.60 -22.32
N ARG A 153 20.11 -7.93 -21.61
CA ARG A 153 20.07 -6.48 -21.38
C ARG A 153 20.13 -6.05 -19.92
N TRP A 154 20.12 -6.98 -18.95
CA TRP A 154 20.21 -6.65 -17.53
C TRP A 154 21.28 -7.50 -16.86
N LEU A 155 22.51 -6.99 -16.85
CA LEU A 155 23.67 -7.59 -16.18
C LEU A 155 23.58 -7.50 -14.65
N GLU A 156 22.61 -6.77 -14.11
CA GLU A 156 22.41 -6.61 -12.67
C GLU A 156 21.27 -7.52 -12.19
N GLY A 157 21.53 -8.28 -11.13
CA GLY A 157 20.54 -9.15 -10.53
C GLY A 157 19.37 -8.37 -9.92
N CYS A 158 18.38 -9.09 -9.41
CA CYS A 158 17.21 -8.49 -8.82
C CYS A 158 17.59 -7.82 -7.49
N ARG A 159 17.40 -6.50 -7.41
CA ARG A 159 17.61 -5.69 -6.19
C ARG A 159 17.11 -6.36 -4.90
N TYR A 160 15.93 -6.98 -4.93
CA TYR A 160 15.32 -7.61 -3.75
C TYR A 160 15.99 -8.92 -3.30
N TRP A 161 17.03 -9.35 -4.01
CA TRP A 161 17.93 -10.45 -3.67
C TRP A 161 19.38 -9.99 -3.48
N ASP A 162 19.80 -8.90 -4.12
CA ASP A 162 21.19 -8.43 -4.07
C ASP A 162 21.44 -7.33 -3.04
N VAL A 163 20.55 -6.36 -2.90
CA VAL A 163 20.75 -5.16 -2.07
C VAL A 163 20.20 -5.36 -0.68
N GLU A 164 21.07 -5.34 0.33
CA GLU A 164 20.75 -5.62 1.74
C GLU A 164 19.49 -4.91 2.25
N ALA A 165 19.40 -3.58 2.07
CA ALA A 165 18.25 -2.79 2.51
C ALA A 165 16.92 -3.14 1.81
N ALA A 166 16.97 -3.82 0.67
CA ALA A 166 15.80 -4.22 -0.12
C ALA A 166 15.56 -5.74 -0.09
N ARG A 167 16.39 -6.51 0.62
CA ARG A 167 16.31 -7.97 0.59
C ARG A 167 15.05 -8.49 1.25
N PHE A 168 14.27 -9.28 0.52
CA PHE A 168 13.06 -9.89 1.09
C PHE A 168 13.38 -10.83 2.25
N GLU A 169 14.48 -11.58 2.17
CA GLU A 169 14.87 -12.60 3.15
C GLU A 169 15.07 -12.05 4.57
N ALA A 170 15.38 -10.75 4.71
CA ALA A 170 15.58 -10.10 6.00
C ALA A 170 14.29 -10.10 6.86
N HIS A 171 13.12 -10.01 6.22
CA HIS A 171 11.84 -9.84 6.92
C HIS A 171 10.77 -10.86 6.52
N MET A 172 10.98 -11.57 5.41
CA MET A 172 10.03 -12.52 4.85
C MET A 172 10.71 -13.83 4.46
N ASP A 173 9.96 -14.92 4.46
CA ASP A 173 10.39 -16.20 3.92
C ASP A 173 9.84 -16.43 2.50
N PHE A 174 10.67 -16.15 1.50
CA PHE A 174 10.41 -16.50 0.10
C PHE A 174 11.20 -17.73 -0.36
N GLY A 175 11.83 -18.45 0.58
CA GLY A 175 12.75 -19.54 0.28
C GLY A 175 14.07 -19.04 -0.31
N ALA A 176 14.80 -19.96 -0.94
CA ALA A 176 16.07 -19.65 -1.60
C ALA A 176 15.89 -18.73 -2.80
N ARG A 177 16.97 -18.03 -3.18
CA ARG A 177 17.03 -17.23 -4.40
C ARG A 177 16.60 -18.08 -5.61
N PRO A 178 15.61 -17.63 -6.39
CA PRO A 178 15.14 -18.39 -7.54
C PRO A 178 16.22 -18.45 -8.61
N GLY A 179 16.15 -19.50 -9.42
CA GLY A 179 17.12 -19.73 -10.49
C GLY A 179 16.41 -20.09 -11.80
N PRO A 180 17.16 -20.18 -12.90
CA PRO A 180 16.61 -20.66 -14.15
C PRO A 180 16.04 -22.06 -14.04
N GLY A 181 14.84 -22.28 -14.57
CA GLY A 181 14.14 -23.57 -14.50
C GLY A 181 13.41 -23.84 -13.19
N THR A 182 13.48 -22.95 -12.19
CA THR A 182 12.67 -23.09 -10.97
C THR A 182 11.20 -22.75 -11.26
N PRO A 183 10.25 -23.34 -10.51
CA PRO A 183 8.86 -22.89 -10.51
C PRO A 183 8.73 -21.40 -10.20
N ARG A 184 7.54 -20.84 -10.48
CA ARG A 184 7.24 -19.44 -10.18
C ARG A 184 7.54 -19.12 -8.70
N PRO A 185 8.45 -18.19 -8.40
CA PRO A 185 8.82 -17.91 -7.01
C PRO A 185 7.74 -17.11 -6.27
N PRO A 186 7.60 -17.27 -4.94
CA PRO A 186 6.64 -16.52 -4.13
C PRO A 186 6.79 -15.00 -4.26
N CYS A 187 8.02 -14.50 -4.36
CA CYS A 187 8.30 -13.07 -4.53
C CYS A 187 7.69 -12.49 -5.83
N ALA A 188 7.41 -13.33 -6.84
CA ALA A 188 6.72 -12.91 -8.06
C ALA A 188 5.20 -12.78 -7.88
N VAL A 189 4.63 -13.41 -6.85
CA VAL A 189 3.21 -13.32 -6.48
C VAL A 189 3.00 -12.15 -5.52
N HIS A 190 3.84 -12.05 -4.49
CA HIS A 190 3.67 -11.12 -3.36
C HIS A 190 4.41 -9.80 -3.50
N TYR A 191 4.92 -9.51 -4.70
CA TYR A 191 5.79 -8.37 -4.97
C TYR A 191 5.29 -7.06 -4.36
N GLN A 192 4.02 -6.70 -4.57
CA GLN A 192 3.47 -5.44 -4.07
C GLN A 192 3.48 -5.40 -2.53
N LEU A 193 2.87 -6.38 -1.87
CA LEU A 193 2.82 -6.42 -0.40
C LEU A 193 4.21 -6.46 0.24
N ALA A 194 5.11 -7.28 -0.32
CA ALA A 194 6.47 -7.42 0.18
C ALA A 194 7.25 -6.10 0.08
N ARG A 195 7.10 -5.40 -1.04
CA ARG A 195 7.73 -4.11 -1.25
C ARG A 195 7.13 -3.03 -0.35
N THR A 196 5.80 -3.00 -0.21
CA THR A 196 5.10 -2.08 0.70
C THR A 196 5.56 -2.29 2.15
N LEU A 197 5.71 -3.56 2.57
CA LEU A 197 6.25 -3.92 3.88
C LEU A 197 7.68 -3.41 4.08
N LEU A 198 8.59 -3.64 3.11
CA LEU A 198 9.98 -3.17 3.21
C LEU A 198 10.07 -1.64 3.28
N ILE A 199 9.28 -0.91 2.49
CA ILE A 199 9.23 0.56 2.57
C ILE A 199 8.72 0.99 3.95
N GLY A 200 7.66 0.35 4.46
CA GLY A 200 7.15 0.62 5.79
C GLY A 200 8.16 0.34 6.90
N LEU A 201 8.95 -0.73 6.78
CA LEU A 201 10.00 -1.08 7.73
C LEU A 201 11.13 -0.05 7.73
N ALA A 202 11.65 0.31 6.55
CA ALA A 202 12.68 1.34 6.43
C ALA A 202 12.20 2.69 6.99
N LEU A 203 10.99 3.10 6.64
CA LEU A 203 10.39 4.34 7.10
C LEU A 203 10.15 4.34 8.62
N SER A 204 9.51 3.29 9.15
CA SER A 204 9.24 3.17 10.59
C SER A 204 10.51 3.12 11.43
N ALA A 205 11.56 2.44 10.96
CA ALA A 205 12.86 2.44 11.60
C ALA A 205 13.47 3.85 11.67
N SER A 206 13.42 4.61 10.57
CA SER A 206 13.93 5.98 10.53
C SER A 206 13.17 6.96 11.43
N LEU A 207 11.87 6.69 11.65
CA LEU A 207 10.99 7.54 12.45
C LEU A 207 10.85 7.05 13.91
N GLY A 208 11.38 5.88 14.25
CA GLY A 208 11.22 5.27 15.58
C GLY A 208 9.78 4.84 15.90
N LEU A 209 9.02 4.39 14.89
CA LEU A 209 7.58 4.07 15.02
C LEU A 209 7.32 2.56 14.93
N HIS A 210 6.21 2.10 15.50
CA HIS A 210 5.73 0.75 15.32
C HIS A 210 4.93 0.60 14.03
N LEU A 211 5.42 -0.23 13.11
CA LEU A 211 4.79 -0.49 11.81
C LEU A 211 3.55 -1.39 11.92
N HIS A 212 2.49 -0.97 11.23
CA HIS A 212 1.35 -1.79 10.84
C HIS A 212 1.25 -1.84 9.30
N LEU A 213 0.82 -2.97 8.76
CA LEU A 213 0.52 -3.12 7.33
C LEU A 213 -0.91 -3.59 7.16
N TRP A 214 -1.73 -2.75 6.53
CA TRP A 214 -3.15 -3.04 6.33
C TRP A 214 -3.48 -3.20 4.85
N LEU A 215 -4.38 -4.14 4.57
CA LEU A 215 -5.07 -4.25 3.29
C LEU A 215 -6.52 -3.76 3.46
N LEU A 216 -6.92 -2.79 2.64
CA LEU A 216 -8.29 -2.29 2.61
C LEU A 216 -8.99 -2.74 1.34
N LEU A 217 -10.12 -3.45 1.46
CA LEU A 217 -10.91 -3.88 0.30
C LEU A 217 -12.41 -4.02 0.60
N PRO A 218 -13.31 -3.95 -0.39
CA PRO A 218 -14.72 -4.25 -0.16
C PRO A 218 -14.88 -5.66 0.43
N ARG A 219 -15.82 -5.84 1.35
CA ARG A 219 -15.99 -7.13 2.06
C ARG A 219 -16.19 -8.29 1.09
N GLU A 220 -17.01 -8.09 0.06
CA GLU A 220 -17.34 -9.07 -0.97
C GLU A 220 -16.14 -9.50 -1.82
N ARG A 221 -15.04 -8.72 -1.80
CA ARG A 221 -13.81 -9.02 -2.53
C ARG A 221 -12.83 -9.86 -1.72
N TRP A 222 -13.04 -10.01 -0.41
CA TRP A 222 -12.12 -10.75 0.47
C TRP A 222 -11.85 -12.18 0.06
N PRO A 223 -12.86 -13.01 -0.30
CA PRO A 223 -12.61 -14.39 -0.70
C PRO A 223 -11.63 -14.53 -1.88
N LEU A 224 -11.53 -13.51 -2.74
CA LEU A 224 -10.61 -13.53 -3.89
C LEU A 224 -9.14 -13.29 -3.52
N LEU A 225 -8.89 -12.58 -2.41
CA LEU A 225 -7.54 -12.23 -1.96
C LEU A 225 -7.09 -13.01 -0.73
N GLU A 226 -8.02 -13.64 0.00
CA GLU A 226 -7.78 -14.35 1.25
C GLU A 226 -6.59 -15.30 1.18
N ARG A 227 -6.58 -16.24 0.23
CA ARG A 227 -5.46 -17.19 0.09
C ARG A 227 -4.12 -16.50 -0.17
N THR A 228 -4.12 -15.43 -0.96
CA THR A 228 -2.89 -14.69 -1.28
C THR A 228 -2.39 -13.95 -0.04
N TRP A 229 -3.31 -13.32 0.71
CA TRP A 229 -2.99 -12.65 1.96
C TRP A 229 -2.48 -13.61 3.02
N LEU A 230 -3.14 -14.75 3.24
CA LEU A 230 -2.72 -15.76 4.21
C LEU A 230 -1.34 -16.32 3.90
N ASP A 231 -1.05 -16.61 2.63
CA ASP A 231 0.29 -17.05 2.22
C ASP A 231 1.34 -15.93 2.42
N PHE A 232 0.99 -14.66 2.16
CA PHE A 232 1.90 -13.55 2.45
C PHE A 232 2.14 -13.38 3.96
N ALA A 233 1.09 -13.35 4.77
CA ALA A 233 1.17 -13.18 6.21
C ALA A 233 1.98 -14.32 6.86
N GLY A 234 1.79 -15.56 6.42
CA GLY A 234 2.55 -16.72 6.88
C GLY A 234 4.05 -16.68 6.55
N ARG A 235 4.48 -15.74 5.70
CA ARG A 235 5.89 -15.56 5.34
C ARG A 235 6.57 -14.45 6.15
N VAL A 236 5.82 -13.59 6.83
CA VAL A 236 6.42 -12.53 7.65
C VAL A 236 7.10 -13.16 8.86
N ARG A 237 8.40 -12.87 9.04
CA ARG A 237 9.26 -13.53 10.05
C ARG A 237 9.07 -12.96 11.45
N ASP A 238 8.83 -11.66 11.55
CA ASP A 238 8.68 -10.95 12.82
C ASP A 238 7.28 -11.21 13.42
N PRO A 239 7.18 -11.91 14.58
CA PRO A 239 5.90 -12.22 15.21
C PRO A 239 5.12 -10.98 15.66
N ASP A 240 5.81 -9.91 16.04
CA ASP A 240 5.17 -8.67 16.48
C ASP A 240 4.62 -7.90 15.29
N LEU A 241 5.36 -7.84 14.18
CA LEU A 241 4.84 -7.30 12.93
C LEU A 241 3.66 -8.12 12.41
N TRP A 242 3.73 -9.45 12.51
CA TRP A 242 2.63 -10.35 12.11
C TRP A 242 1.31 -10.00 12.81
N ARG A 243 1.34 -9.71 14.12
CA ARG A 243 0.17 -9.28 14.90
C ARG A 243 -0.42 -7.94 14.45
N ARG A 244 0.38 -7.12 13.76
CA ARG A 244 0.01 -5.81 13.22
C ARG A 244 -0.36 -5.85 11.73
N LEU A 245 -0.40 -7.04 11.13
CA LEU A 245 -0.98 -7.26 9.81
C LEU A 245 -2.50 -7.33 9.93
N ARG A 246 -3.22 -6.60 9.07
CA ARG A 246 -4.69 -6.61 9.10
C ARG A 246 -5.31 -6.49 7.73
N VAL A 247 -6.53 -7.02 7.63
CA VAL A 247 -7.42 -6.81 6.50
C VAL A 247 -8.69 -6.19 7.02
N LEU A 248 -9.04 -5.00 6.53
CA LEU A 248 -10.25 -4.29 6.94
C LEU A 248 -11.18 -4.11 5.75
N ALA A 249 -12.48 -4.24 5.99
CA ALA A 249 -13.47 -3.91 4.98
C ALA A 249 -13.69 -2.40 4.97
N TRP A 250 -13.71 -1.78 3.79
CA TRP A 250 -14.02 -0.36 3.69
C TRP A 250 -15.38 -0.01 4.26
N ASP A 251 -16.33 -0.94 4.19
CA ASP A 251 -17.71 -0.75 4.64
C ASP A 251 -17.81 -0.68 6.17
N ASP A 252 -16.82 -1.24 6.87
CA ASP A 252 -16.74 -1.20 8.34
C ASP A 252 -15.95 0.01 8.84
N LEU A 253 -15.18 0.64 7.94
CA LEU A 253 -14.53 1.92 8.20
C LEU A 253 -15.58 3.01 8.03
N THR A 254 -16.39 3.20 9.07
CA THR A 254 -17.20 4.40 9.17
C THR A 254 -16.26 5.60 9.16
N ALA A 255 -16.19 6.29 8.02
CA ALA A 255 -15.68 7.66 8.00
C ALA A 255 -16.56 8.42 9.02
N PRO A 256 -15.99 8.99 10.09
CA PRO A 256 -16.78 9.65 11.12
C PRO A 256 -17.64 10.79 10.55
#